data_AF-A0AAV8C3B5-F1
#
_entry.id   AF-A0AAV8C3B5-F1
#
_cell.length_a   1.000
_cell.length_b   1.000
_cell.length_c   1.000
_cell.angle_alpha   90.00
_cell.angle_beta   90.00
_cell.angle_gamma   90.00
#
_symmetry.space_group_name_H-M   'P 1'
#
loop_
_entity.id
_entity.type
_entity.pdbx_description
1 polymer ?
#
loop_
_entity_poly.entity_id
_entity_poly.type
_entity_poly.pdbx_seq_one_letter_code
_entity_poly.pdbx_strand_id
1 'polypeptide(L)'
;MGLLVEIRAASSLPIKALLTYPNPNSNSNSNSVRFSSFATTRATSPSLCRFSFSMASSSSPFSPTSPIETSSDSGLNATSSSAVGMNDLLIVGPGVLGRIIAKMWQQEFPGSKILGQTMSTDHHSELAELEIVPFLKGSPLSDKVPYVIFCAPPSRTEDYPGDVRIAASNWNGEGSFLFTSSTAPYDKYDNDWCYEDSPVVPLGRSPRTDVLLKAENVVLEAGGCVLRLAEDRGAHTYWLAKGIVDARPDHILNLIHYEDAASLSIAIMKKRLHSRIFVGCDNHPLSRQEVMDCVNRCGKFSKKFEAFIGTDGPLWKKMNNSKTREEIGWEPKYPSFPAFLGLED
;
A
#
# COMPACT_ATOMS: atom_id res chain seq x y z
N MET A 1 28.87 34.03 -27.66
CA MET A 1 27.53 34.62 -27.48
C MET A 1 26.59 33.84 -28.39
N GLY A 2 25.83 32.85 -27.94
CA GLY A 2 24.99 32.80 -26.75
C GLY A 2 23.53 32.94 -27.21
N LEU A 3 23.03 31.97 -28.00
CA LEU A 3 21.62 31.91 -28.40
C LEU A 3 20.93 30.89 -27.49
N LEU A 4 20.20 31.40 -26.51
CA LEU A 4 19.38 30.64 -25.58
C LEU A 4 18.08 30.27 -26.32
N VAL A 5 17.89 28.99 -26.60
CA VAL A 5 16.60 28.46 -27.09
C VAL A 5 15.78 28.09 -25.86
N GLU A 6 14.74 28.87 -25.58
CA GLU A 6 13.68 28.54 -24.62
C GLU A 6 12.97 27.25 -25.04
N ILE A 7 13.19 26.18 -24.28
CA ILE A 7 12.36 24.98 -24.34
C ILE A 7 11.16 25.22 -23.42
N ARG A 8 10.00 25.44 -24.03
CA ARG A 8 8.70 25.47 -23.33
C ARG A 8 8.48 24.16 -22.58
N ALA A 9 8.29 24.27 -21.27
CA ALA A 9 7.89 23.18 -20.40
C ALA A 9 6.54 22.60 -20.87
N ALA A 10 6.54 21.31 -21.19
CA ALA A 10 5.32 20.54 -21.39
C ALA A 10 4.53 20.50 -20.07
N SER A 11 3.26 20.81 -20.16
CA SER A 11 2.30 20.90 -19.06
C SER A 11 2.11 19.54 -18.37
N SER A 12 2.78 19.33 -17.24
CA SER A 12 2.47 18.26 -16.29
C SER A 12 1.23 18.63 -15.49
N LEU A 13 0.20 17.78 -15.46
CA LEU A 13 -0.88 17.87 -14.47
C LEU A 13 -0.26 17.95 -13.05
N PRO A 14 -0.64 18.89 -12.17
CA PRO A 14 -0.04 19.00 -10.84
C PRO A 14 -0.39 17.79 -9.97
N ILE A 15 0.54 17.30 -9.14
CA ILE A 15 0.33 16.21 -8.16
C ILE A 15 -0.89 16.48 -7.26
N LYS A 16 -1.21 17.76 -7.03
CA LYS A 16 -2.41 18.21 -6.31
C LYS A 16 -3.73 17.62 -6.85
N ALA A 17 -3.83 17.31 -8.15
CA ALA A 17 -5.05 16.71 -8.73
C ALA A 17 -5.30 15.27 -8.23
N LEU A 18 -4.23 14.48 -8.05
CA LEU A 18 -4.28 13.10 -7.55
C LEU A 18 -4.53 13.03 -6.04
N LEU A 19 -4.25 14.12 -5.32
CA LEU A 19 -4.47 14.28 -3.89
C LEU A 19 -5.76 15.03 -3.56
N THR A 20 -6.65 15.26 -4.54
CA THR A 20 -7.91 15.95 -4.27
C THR A 20 -8.73 15.14 -3.26
N TYR A 21 -8.85 15.67 -2.05
CA TYR A 21 -9.87 15.24 -1.09
C TYR A 21 -11.23 15.34 -1.78
N PRO A 22 -12.12 14.34 -1.62
CA PRO A 22 -13.43 14.39 -2.23
C PRO A 22 -14.15 15.68 -1.83
N ASN A 23 -14.64 16.40 -2.84
CA ASN A 23 -15.44 17.60 -2.68
C ASN A 23 -16.70 17.25 -1.86
N PRO A 24 -16.99 17.92 -0.72
CA PRO A 24 -18.09 17.55 0.17
C PRO A 24 -19.49 17.67 -0.46
N ASN A 25 -19.62 18.13 -1.71
CA ASN A 25 -20.89 18.27 -2.43
C ASN A 25 -21.12 17.25 -3.56
N SER A 26 -20.24 16.28 -3.79
CA SER A 26 -20.53 15.20 -4.75
C SER A 26 -21.31 14.08 -4.06
N ASN A 27 -22.62 14.04 -4.31
CA ASN A 27 -23.50 12.95 -3.91
C ASN A 27 -23.20 11.72 -4.79
N SER A 28 -22.18 10.94 -4.40
CA SER A 28 -21.96 9.60 -4.95
C SER A 28 -22.00 8.58 -3.80
N ASN A 29 -23.01 7.71 -3.86
CA ASN A 29 -23.21 6.59 -2.95
C ASN A 29 -21.94 5.71 -2.92
N SER A 30 -21.08 5.96 -1.95
CA SER A 30 -19.93 5.13 -1.64
C SER A 30 -20.19 4.49 -0.27
N ASN A 31 -20.42 3.18 -0.29
CA ASN A 31 -20.64 2.38 0.92
C ASN A 31 -19.46 2.56 1.88
N SER A 32 -19.73 3.31 2.95
CA SER A 32 -18.85 3.53 4.08
C SER A 32 -18.35 2.20 4.65
N VAL A 33 -17.04 1.99 4.63
CA VAL A 33 -16.37 0.95 5.42
C VAL A 33 -16.67 1.24 6.88
N ARG A 34 -17.52 0.42 7.51
CA ARG A 34 -17.83 0.52 8.94
C ARG A 34 -16.57 0.18 9.73
N PHE A 35 -16.12 1.11 10.56
CA PHE A 35 -15.24 0.81 11.67
C PHE A 35 -16.07 0.18 12.78
N SER A 36 -15.93 -1.14 12.95
CA SER A 36 -16.48 -1.86 14.09
C SER A 36 -15.40 -1.94 15.17
N SER A 37 -15.50 -1.06 16.17
CA SER A 37 -14.87 -1.26 17.47
C SER A 37 -15.77 -2.22 18.24
N PHE A 38 -15.29 -3.42 18.57
CA PHE A 38 -15.95 -4.29 19.54
C PHE A 38 -14.94 -4.92 20.49
N ALA A 39 -15.30 -4.83 21.77
CA ALA A 39 -14.57 -5.29 22.93
C ALA A 39 -14.35 -6.81 22.90
N THR A 40 -13.15 -7.23 23.29
CA THR A 40 -12.78 -8.63 23.47
C THR A 40 -13.40 -9.17 24.76
N THR A 41 -14.37 -10.08 24.66
CA THR A 41 -14.76 -10.94 25.77
C THR A 41 -13.95 -12.23 25.76
N ARG A 42 -13.41 -12.55 26.93
CA ARG A 42 -12.56 -13.68 27.25
C ARG A 42 -13.43 -14.94 27.36
N ALA A 43 -13.08 -16.01 26.66
CA ALA A 43 -13.71 -17.33 26.83
C ALA A 43 -12.65 -18.43 26.99
N THR A 44 -12.89 -19.26 27.99
CA THR A 44 -12.10 -20.38 28.50
C THR A 44 -12.18 -21.63 27.62
N SER A 45 -11.12 -22.44 27.62
CA SER A 45 -11.02 -23.77 26.99
C SER A 45 -12.11 -24.75 27.45
N PRO A 46 -12.43 -25.79 26.66
CA PRO A 46 -11.81 -27.09 26.97
C PRO A 46 -11.44 -28.02 25.79
N SER A 47 -10.53 -28.94 26.14
CA SER A 47 -10.09 -30.24 25.61
C SER A 47 -10.70 -30.92 24.37
N LEU A 48 -9.76 -31.41 23.54
CA LEU A 48 -9.62 -32.75 22.92
C LEU A 48 -10.84 -33.42 22.25
N CYS A 49 -10.69 -33.68 20.95
CA CYS A 49 -11.01 -34.99 20.36
C CYS A 49 -10.14 -35.26 19.13
N ARG A 50 -9.47 -36.42 19.15
CA ARG A 50 -8.70 -37.01 18.05
C ARG A 50 -9.65 -37.51 16.97
N PHE A 51 -9.35 -37.24 15.71
CA PHE A 51 -9.71 -38.14 14.61
C PHE A 51 -8.57 -38.20 13.58
N SER A 52 -7.93 -39.36 13.53
CA SER A 52 -7.07 -39.80 12.45
C SER A 52 -7.93 -40.28 11.29
N PHE A 53 -7.60 -39.93 10.04
CA PHE A 53 -7.86 -40.81 8.90
C PHE A 53 -6.77 -40.66 7.83
N SER A 54 -6.60 -41.79 7.13
CA SER A 54 -5.40 -42.28 6.48
C SER A 54 -5.19 -41.75 5.08
N MET A 55 -3.93 -41.72 4.64
CA MET A 55 -3.55 -41.62 3.23
C MET A 55 -4.03 -42.84 2.44
N ALA A 56 -4.42 -42.60 1.18
CA ALA A 56 -4.37 -43.60 0.13
C ALA A 56 -3.84 -42.94 -1.15
N SER A 57 -2.69 -43.44 -1.58
CA SER A 57 -2.01 -43.19 -2.85
C SER A 57 -2.41 -44.24 -3.87
N SER A 58 -2.62 -43.85 -5.12
CA SER A 58 -2.61 -44.77 -6.26
C SER A 58 -2.03 -44.10 -7.50
N SER A 59 -1.16 -44.84 -8.18
CA SER A 59 -0.25 -44.40 -9.21
C SER A 59 -0.45 -45.19 -10.53
N SER A 60 -0.32 -44.47 -11.66
CA SER A 60 0.22 -44.91 -12.98
C SER A 60 -0.66 -45.76 -13.94
N PRO A 61 -0.33 -45.93 -15.25
CA PRO A 61 0.67 -45.28 -16.15
C PRO A 61 0.20 -44.87 -17.60
N PHE A 62 1.02 -44.04 -18.29
CA PHE A 62 1.47 -43.97 -19.74
C PHE A 62 0.51 -44.32 -20.93
N SER A 63 0.58 -43.82 -22.18
CA SER A 63 1.23 -42.73 -22.96
C SER A 63 0.61 -42.73 -24.42
N PRO A 64 1.26 -42.35 -25.55
CA PRO A 64 0.90 -41.19 -26.38
C PRO A 64 0.54 -41.52 -27.86
N THR A 65 0.01 -40.54 -28.62
CA THR A 65 0.08 -40.54 -30.10
C THR A 65 -0.10 -39.13 -30.70
N SER A 66 0.67 -38.85 -31.77
CA SER A 66 0.80 -37.58 -32.51
C SER A 66 0.00 -37.59 -33.85
N PRO A 67 0.29 -36.75 -34.87
CA PRO A 67 -0.39 -35.48 -35.20
C PRO A 67 -1.05 -35.47 -36.60
N ILE A 68 -1.94 -34.52 -36.91
CA ILE A 68 -2.35 -34.19 -38.29
C ILE A 68 -2.57 -32.66 -38.48
N GLU A 69 -2.00 -32.16 -39.59
CA GLU A 69 -1.96 -30.81 -40.17
C GLU A 69 -3.35 -30.28 -40.59
N THR A 70 -3.68 -28.99 -40.61
CA THR A 70 -3.43 -27.94 -41.65
C THR A 70 -4.37 -26.78 -41.26
N SER A 71 -4.06 -25.49 -41.33
CA SER A 71 -3.96 -24.65 -42.53
C SER A 71 -3.88 -23.17 -42.10
N SER A 72 -3.19 -22.39 -42.94
CA SER A 72 -3.13 -20.93 -43.07
C SER A 72 -4.12 -20.05 -42.29
N ASP A 73 -3.58 -19.10 -41.51
CA ASP A 73 -4.03 -17.71 -41.62
C ASP A 73 -2.87 -16.74 -41.43
N SER A 74 -2.58 -15.97 -42.48
CA SER A 74 -1.61 -14.91 -42.52
C SER A 74 -2.26 -13.62 -42.03
N GLY A 75 -2.27 -13.43 -40.72
CA GLY A 75 -2.74 -12.20 -40.07
C GLY A 75 -1.59 -11.54 -39.32
N LEU A 76 -1.07 -10.46 -39.88
CA LEU A 76 -0.10 -9.55 -39.25
C LEU A 76 -0.63 -9.02 -37.92
N ASN A 77 -0.24 -9.64 -36.81
CA ASN A 77 -0.19 -8.97 -35.51
C ASN A 77 1.28 -8.93 -35.09
N ALA A 78 1.95 -7.85 -35.49
CA ALA A 78 3.21 -7.46 -34.90
C ALA A 78 2.96 -7.09 -33.44
N THR A 79 2.89 -8.09 -32.56
CA THR A 79 3.28 -7.92 -31.16
C THR A 79 4.76 -7.56 -31.22
N SER A 80 5.05 -6.26 -31.24
CA SER A 80 6.37 -5.79 -30.89
C SER A 80 6.64 -6.31 -29.48
N SER A 81 7.40 -7.40 -29.41
CA SER A 81 8.06 -7.83 -28.19
C SER A 81 9.05 -6.72 -27.86
N SER A 82 8.55 -5.64 -27.25
CA SER A 82 9.41 -4.63 -26.66
C SER A 82 10.06 -5.33 -25.49
N ALA A 83 11.37 -5.58 -25.59
CA ALA A 83 12.14 -6.14 -24.49
C ALA A 83 11.83 -5.40 -23.19
N VAL A 84 11.68 -6.13 -22.09
CA VAL A 84 11.43 -5.54 -20.77
C VAL A 84 12.52 -4.52 -20.46
N GLY A 85 12.11 -3.29 -20.17
CA GLY A 85 13.03 -2.21 -19.81
C GLY A 85 13.63 -2.44 -18.42
N MET A 86 14.87 -2.00 -18.23
CA MET A 86 15.59 -2.15 -16.95
C MET A 86 14.93 -1.46 -15.75
N ASN A 87 13.99 -0.54 -16.01
CA ASN A 87 13.24 0.20 -14.99
C ASN A 87 11.72 0.02 -15.12
N ASP A 88 11.27 -1.00 -15.86
CA ASP A 88 9.84 -1.29 -15.98
C ASP A 88 9.27 -1.68 -14.60
N LEU A 89 8.10 -1.14 -14.30
CA LEU A 89 7.48 -1.22 -12.99
C LEU A 89 6.08 -1.82 -13.09
N LEU A 90 5.84 -2.88 -12.34
CA LEU A 90 4.50 -3.40 -12.08
C LEU A 90 3.97 -2.84 -10.75
N ILE A 91 2.80 -2.22 -10.79
CA ILE A 91 2.05 -1.76 -9.62
C ILE A 91 0.80 -2.62 -9.48
N VAL A 92 0.77 -3.46 -8.44
CA VAL A 92 -0.42 -4.25 -8.09
C VAL A 92 -1.34 -3.42 -7.21
N GLY A 93 -2.52 -3.07 -7.75
CA GLY A 93 -3.46 -2.16 -7.10
C GLY A 93 -3.04 -0.69 -7.19
N PRO A 94 -3.06 -0.07 -8.38
CA PRO A 94 -2.74 1.35 -8.57
C PRO A 94 -3.85 2.28 -8.06
N GLY A 95 -4.10 2.26 -6.75
CA GLY A 95 -4.93 3.23 -6.05
C GLY A 95 -4.22 4.59 -5.90
N VAL A 96 -4.57 5.35 -4.86
CA VAL A 96 -3.96 6.68 -4.60
C VAL A 96 -2.43 6.60 -4.52
N LEU A 97 -1.90 5.76 -3.63
CA LEU A 97 -0.46 5.57 -3.47
C LEU A 97 0.22 5.10 -4.76
N GLY A 98 -0.34 4.07 -5.42
CA GLY A 98 0.21 3.51 -6.65
C GLY A 98 0.27 4.51 -7.80
N ARG A 99 -0.72 5.40 -7.96
CA ARG A 99 -0.71 6.44 -8.99
C ARG A 99 0.35 7.51 -8.73
N ILE A 100 0.58 7.87 -7.46
CA ILE A 100 1.62 8.82 -7.09
C ILE A 100 3.01 8.20 -7.32
N ILE A 101 3.19 6.93 -6.95
CA ILE A 101 4.41 6.17 -7.25
C ILE A 101 4.65 6.11 -8.76
N ALA A 102 3.64 5.76 -9.57
CA ALA A 102 3.78 5.70 -11.03
C ALA A 102 4.30 7.03 -11.60
N LYS A 103 3.66 8.13 -11.21
CA LYS A 103 4.05 9.46 -11.66
C LYS A 103 5.47 9.83 -11.25
N MET A 104 5.85 9.61 -9.99
CA MET A 104 7.20 9.90 -9.50
C MET A 104 8.24 8.98 -10.16
N TRP A 105 7.90 7.71 -10.38
CA TRP A 105 8.76 6.74 -11.04
C TRP A 105 9.05 7.14 -12.48
N GLN A 106 8.05 7.60 -13.21
CA GLN A 106 8.20 8.05 -14.59
C GLN A 106 9.05 9.33 -14.71
N GLN A 107 8.96 10.21 -13.72
CA GLN A 107 9.82 11.40 -13.63
C GLN A 107 11.29 11.02 -13.38
N GLU A 108 11.52 10.02 -12.53
CA GLU A 108 12.85 9.52 -12.17
C GLU A 108 13.46 8.68 -13.30
N PHE A 109 12.65 7.88 -14.00
CA PHE A 109 13.06 6.98 -15.07
C PHE A 109 12.25 7.22 -16.35
N PRO A 110 12.50 8.33 -17.07
CA PRO A 110 11.81 8.61 -18.32
C PRO A 110 11.91 7.44 -19.31
N GLY A 111 10.78 7.04 -19.87
CA GLY A 111 10.69 5.92 -20.82
C GLY A 111 10.48 4.54 -20.18
N SER A 112 10.46 4.43 -18.84
CA SER A 112 10.04 3.19 -18.17
C SER A 112 8.58 2.85 -18.49
N LYS A 113 8.29 1.59 -18.78
CA LYS A 113 6.91 1.12 -18.90
C LYS A 113 6.32 0.87 -17.52
N ILE A 114 5.15 1.43 -17.25
CA ILE A 114 4.42 1.22 -15.99
C ILE A 114 3.19 0.37 -16.25
N LEU A 115 3.11 -0.78 -15.58
CA LEU A 115 2.00 -1.73 -15.68
C LEU A 115 1.15 -1.63 -14.42
N GLY A 116 -0.17 -1.58 -14.56
CA GLY A 116 -1.11 -1.47 -13.44
C GLY A 116 -2.07 -2.64 -13.37
N GLN A 117 -1.91 -3.54 -12.39
CA GLN A 117 -2.85 -4.64 -12.20
C GLN A 117 -4.06 -4.19 -11.36
N THR A 118 -5.28 -4.38 -11.86
CA THR A 118 -6.53 -4.04 -11.17
C THR A 118 -7.47 -5.24 -11.02
N MET A 119 -8.46 -5.14 -10.13
CA MET A 119 -9.51 -6.17 -9.99
C MET A 119 -10.66 -5.98 -11.00
N SER A 120 -10.92 -4.74 -11.40
CA SER A 120 -11.99 -4.34 -12.34
C SER A 120 -11.45 -3.33 -13.35
N THR A 121 -12.22 -3.06 -14.39
CA THR A 121 -11.89 -2.08 -15.45
C THR A 121 -12.31 -0.65 -15.11
N ASP A 122 -12.97 -0.42 -13.97
CA ASP A 122 -13.62 0.85 -13.61
C ASP A 122 -12.70 2.08 -13.72
N HIS A 123 -11.40 1.90 -13.50
CA HIS A 123 -10.40 2.96 -13.48
C HIS A 123 -9.40 2.88 -14.64
N HIS A 124 -9.59 1.99 -15.62
CA HIS A 124 -8.61 1.77 -16.69
C HIS A 124 -8.37 3.03 -17.53
N SER A 125 -9.42 3.77 -17.89
CA SER A 125 -9.27 5.02 -18.64
C SER A 125 -8.42 6.05 -17.89
N GLU A 126 -8.70 6.27 -16.60
CA GLU A 126 -7.92 7.18 -15.75
C GLU A 126 -6.47 6.72 -15.55
N LEU A 127 -6.22 5.40 -15.55
CA LEU A 127 -4.86 4.86 -15.44
C LEU A 127 -4.09 5.07 -16.74
N ALA A 128 -4.72 4.84 -17.89
CA ALA A 128 -4.13 5.07 -19.20
C ALA A 128 -3.78 6.55 -19.43
N GLU A 129 -4.61 7.48 -18.95
CA GLU A 129 -4.32 8.93 -18.94
C GLU A 129 -3.09 9.31 -18.11
N LEU A 130 -2.76 8.49 -17.11
CA LEU A 130 -1.55 8.63 -16.29
C LEU A 130 -0.37 7.81 -16.84
N GLU A 131 -0.45 7.34 -18.09
CA GLU A 131 0.56 6.53 -18.76
C GLU A 131 0.86 5.20 -18.02
N ILE A 132 -0.10 4.72 -17.21
CA ILE A 132 -0.08 3.40 -16.60
C ILE A 132 -0.86 2.47 -17.52
N VAL A 133 -0.22 1.42 -18.04
CA VAL A 133 -0.87 0.39 -18.87
C VAL A 133 -1.65 -0.55 -17.96
N PRO A 134 -2.99 -0.46 -17.90
CA PRO A 134 -3.76 -1.22 -16.94
C PRO A 134 -4.11 -2.61 -17.50
N PHE A 135 -4.20 -3.60 -16.62
CA PHE A 135 -4.67 -4.94 -16.96
C PHE A 135 -5.39 -5.60 -15.77
N LEU A 136 -6.24 -6.58 -16.06
CA LEU A 136 -7.01 -7.29 -15.03
C LEU A 136 -6.17 -8.36 -14.34
N LYS A 137 -6.40 -8.53 -13.04
CA LYS A 137 -5.88 -9.68 -12.29
C LYS A 137 -6.28 -10.98 -12.99
N GLY A 138 -5.33 -11.90 -13.12
CA GLY A 138 -5.50 -13.18 -13.82
C GLY A 138 -5.15 -13.13 -15.30
N SER A 139 -4.98 -11.94 -15.88
CA SER A 139 -4.32 -11.83 -17.19
C SER A 139 -2.83 -12.14 -17.04
N PRO A 140 -2.27 -13.08 -17.82
CA PRO A 140 -0.86 -13.40 -17.74
C PRO A 140 -0.03 -12.23 -18.25
N LEU A 141 1.04 -11.89 -17.53
CA LEU A 141 2.11 -11.06 -18.05
C LEU A 141 3.03 -11.93 -18.91
N SER A 142 3.31 -11.49 -20.13
CA SER A 142 4.19 -12.23 -21.06
C SER A 142 5.61 -12.34 -20.52
N ASP A 143 6.11 -11.28 -19.88
CA ASP A 143 7.45 -11.19 -19.34
C ASP A 143 7.44 -10.64 -17.91
N LYS A 144 8.36 -11.14 -17.08
CA LYS A 144 8.59 -10.64 -15.72
C LYS A 144 9.31 -9.29 -15.75
N VAL A 145 9.06 -8.44 -14.76
CA VAL A 145 9.65 -7.09 -14.68
C VAL A 145 10.65 -6.95 -13.53
N PRO A 146 11.62 -6.00 -13.62
CA PRO A 146 12.62 -5.77 -12.58
C PRO A 146 12.07 -5.09 -11.31
N TYR A 147 10.99 -4.31 -11.41
CA TYR A 147 10.39 -3.70 -10.23
C TYR A 147 8.94 -4.10 -10.10
N VAL A 148 8.58 -4.57 -8.90
CA VAL A 148 7.21 -4.89 -8.53
C VAL A 148 6.90 -4.19 -7.22
N ILE A 149 5.78 -3.48 -7.16
CA ILE A 149 5.24 -2.95 -5.93
C ILE A 149 3.79 -3.37 -5.74
N PHE A 150 3.49 -3.89 -4.56
CA PHE A 150 2.16 -4.37 -4.21
C PHE A 150 1.49 -3.41 -3.22
N CYS A 151 0.49 -2.69 -3.73
CA CYS A 151 -0.27 -1.65 -3.01
C CYS A 151 -1.73 -2.04 -2.73
N ALA A 152 -2.19 -3.19 -3.25
CA ALA A 152 -3.58 -3.61 -3.12
C ALA A 152 -3.94 -3.96 -1.66
N PRO A 153 -5.09 -3.51 -1.12
CA PRO A 153 -5.51 -3.87 0.23
C PRO A 153 -6.08 -5.30 0.28
N PRO A 154 -6.08 -5.95 1.46
CA PRO A 154 -6.60 -7.31 1.63
C PRO A 154 -8.12 -7.45 1.47
N SER A 155 -8.88 -6.35 1.39
CA SER A 155 -10.34 -6.35 1.45
C SER A 155 -11.05 -6.92 0.22
N ARG A 156 -10.36 -7.16 -0.89
CA ARG A 156 -10.95 -7.58 -2.17
C ARG A 156 -10.59 -9.01 -2.59
N THR A 157 -10.07 -9.81 -1.66
CA THR A 157 -9.62 -11.19 -1.95
C THR A 157 -9.74 -12.06 -0.71
N GLU A 158 -9.98 -13.35 -0.91
CA GLU A 158 -9.99 -14.35 0.16
C GLU A 158 -8.58 -14.92 0.43
N ASP A 159 -7.74 -15.02 -0.61
CA ASP A 159 -6.35 -15.48 -0.51
C ASP A 159 -5.37 -14.34 -0.79
N TYR A 160 -5.27 -13.42 0.18
CA TYR A 160 -4.34 -12.30 0.07
C TYR A 160 -2.86 -12.71 -0.04
N PRO A 161 -2.36 -13.70 0.74
CA PRO A 161 -1.01 -14.23 0.54
C PRO A 161 -0.81 -14.87 -0.84
N GLY A 162 -1.83 -15.53 -1.40
CA GLY A 162 -1.84 -16.01 -2.79
C GLY A 162 -1.65 -14.92 -3.82
N ASP A 163 -2.34 -13.80 -3.67
CA ASP A 163 -2.20 -12.64 -4.56
C ASP A 163 -0.79 -12.05 -4.52
N VAL A 164 -0.18 -12.03 -3.34
CA VAL A 164 1.21 -11.60 -3.16
C VAL A 164 2.19 -12.59 -3.81
N ARG A 165 1.94 -13.91 -3.74
CA ARG A 165 2.73 -14.93 -4.45
C ARG A 165 2.67 -14.73 -5.97
N ILE A 166 1.49 -14.42 -6.51
CA ILE A 166 1.33 -14.13 -7.94
C ILE A 166 2.13 -12.86 -8.31
N ALA A 167 2.04 -11.80 -7.51
CA ALA A 167 2.83 -10.59 -7.75
C ALA A 167 4.34 -10.86 -7.71
N ALA A 168 4.81 -11.64 -6.73
CA ALA A 168 6.20 -12.08 -6.63
C ALA A 168 6.63 -12.89 -7.86
N SER A 169 5.74 -13.71 -8.43
CA SER A 169 6.05 -14.51 -9.63
C SER A 169 6.29 -13.66 -10.89
N ASN A 170 5.75 -12.42 -10.92
CA ASN A 170 5.97 -11.44 -11.99
C ASN A 170 7.27 -10.65 -11.81
N TRP A 171 7.97 -10.82 -10.69
CA TRP A 171 9.28 -10.22 -10.44
C TRP A 171 10.39 -11.11 -11.05
N ASN A 172 11.29 -10.52 -11.83
CA ASN A 172 12.36 -11.27 -12.49
C ASN A 172 13.56 -11.57 -11.56
N GLY A 173 13.58 -11.00 -10.35
CA GLY A 173 14.66 -11.12 -9.37
C GLY A 173 15.78 -10.08 -9.51
N GLU A 174 15.76 -9.28 -10.57
CA GLU A 174 16.55 -8.05 -10.67
C GLU A 174 15.81 -6.90 -9.98
N GLY A 175 16.44 -5.75 -9.76
CA GLY A 175 15.71 -4.59 -9.19
C GLY A 175 15.18 -4.85 -7.77
N SER A 176 13.86 -4.72 -7.57
CA SER A 176 13.25 -4.83 -6.24
C SER A 176 11.77 -5.23 -6.29
N PHE A 177 11.37 -6.11 -5.36
CA PHE A 177 9.96 -6.38 -5.03
C PHE A 177 9.62 -5.74 -3.67
N LEU A 178 8.66 -4.81 -3.64
CA LEU A 178 8.23 -4.11 -2.43
C LEU A 178 6.75 -4.35 -2.14
N PHE A 179 6.42 -4.72 -0.91
CA PHE A 179 5.04 -4.86 -0.43
C PHE A 179 4.71 -3.78 0.58
N THR A 180 3.63 -3.02 0.34
CA THR A 180 3.16 -2.01 1.29
C THR A 180 2.22 -2.66 2.30
N SER A 181 2.73 -2.91 3.50
CA SER A 181 1.98 -3.41 4.65
C SER A 181 1.47 -2.25 5.52
N SER A 182 1.05 -2.57 6.74
CA SER A 182 0.60 -1.63 7.77
C SER A 182 1.43 -1.80 9.04
N THR A 183 1.49 -0.77 9.88
CA THR A 183 2.03 -0.87 11.25
C THR A 183 1.09 -1.60 12.22
N ALA A 184 -0.12 -2.00 11.79
CA ALA A 184 -1.08 -2.74 12.60
C ALA A 184 -0.52 -3.99 13.31
N PRO A 185 0.36 -4.81 12.70
CA PRO A 185 0.87 -6.03 13.34
C PRO A 185 1.74 -5.81 14.57
N TYR A 186 2.31 -4.63 14.82
CA TYR A 186 3.12 -4.41 16.03
C TYR A 186 2.29 -4.53 17.32
N ASP A 187 2.74 -5.36 18.26
CA ASP A 187 2.06 -5.71 19.54
C ASP A 187 2.42 -4.71 20.64
N LYS A 188 2.05 -3.44 20.44
CA LYS A 188 2.33 -2.33 21.36
C LYS A 188 1.10 -1.43 21.51
N TYR A 189 0.74 -1.11 22.75
CA TYR A 189 -0.54 -0.48 23.13
C TYR A 189 -0.46 0.53 24.29
N ASP A 190 0.75 0.76 24.79
CA ASP A 190 1.12 1.43 26.04
C ASP A 190 1.66 2.86 25.86
N ASN A 191 1.49 3.45 24.67
CA ASN A 191 2.06 4.74 24.25
C ASN A 191 3.61 4.74 24.23
N ASP A 192 4.24 3.57 24.14
CA ASP A 192 5.69 3.47 23.95
C ASP A 192 6.09 3.58 22.48
N TRP A 193 7.38 3.84 22.29
CA TRP A 193 8.02 3.84 20.98
C TRP A 193 8.11 2.42 20.40
N CYS A 194 7.87 2.34 19.10
CA CYS A 194 7.86 1.13 18.31
C CYS A 194 8.68 1.35 17.04
N TYR A 195 9.56 0.38 16.77
CA TYR A 195 10.58 0.39 15.72
C TYR A 195 10.43 -0.85 14.83
N GLU A 196 11.24 -0.96 13.78
CA GLU A 196 11.25 -2.05 12.81
C GLU A 196 11.31 -3.44 13.47
N ASP A 197 12.13 -3.58 14.51
CA ASP A 197 12.42 -4.81 15.28
C ASP A 197 11.50 -5.03 16.48
N SER A 198 10.49 -4.18 16.67
CA SER A 198 9.53 -4.36 17.75
C SER A 198 8.68 -5.63 17.57
N PRO A 199 8.26 -6.28 18.67
CA PRO A 199 7.43 -7.48 18.60
C PRO A 199 6.14 -7.25 17.80
N VAL A 200 5.75 -8.27 17.05
CA VAL A 200 4.47 -8.32 16.35
C VAL A 200 3.52 -9.27 17.06
N VAL A 201 2.23 -9.06 16.81
CA VAL A 201 1.15 -9.87 17.34
C VAL A 201 1.36 -11.32 16.89
N PRO A 202 1.32 -12.30 17.82
CA PRO A 202 1.42 -13.71 17.46
C PRO A 202 0.32 -14.12 16.48
N LEU A 203 0.69 -14.95 15.50
CA LEU A 203 -0.29 -15.56 14.57
C LEU A 203 -1.40 -16.29 15.34
N GLY A 204 -2.63 -16.12 14.88
CA GLY A 204 -3.83 -16.69 15.50
C GLY A 204 -4.53 -15.77 16.49
N ARG A 205 -3.91 -14.66 16.91
CA ARG A 205 -4.53 -13.70 17.85
C ARG A 205 -5.56 -12.80 17.17
N SER A 206 -5.37 -12.46 15.90
CA SER A 206 -6.30 -11.61 15.15
C SER A 206 -6.25 -11.93 13.66
N PRO A 207 -7.38 -12.35 13.04
CA PRO A 207 -7.44 -12.63 11.61
C PRO A 207 -6.95 -11.46 10.75
N ARG A 208 -7.18 -10.22 11.20
CA ARG A 208 -6.76 -9.00 10.51
C ARG A 208 -5.23 -8.87 10.43
N THR A 209 -4.52 -9.10 11.52
CA THR A 209 -3.05 -9.02 11.54
C THR A 209 -2.43 -10.27 10.93
N ASP A 210 -3.06 -11.43 11.10
CA ASP A 210 -2.59 -12.70 10.53
C ASP A 210 -2.49 -12.64 9.01
N VAL A 211 -3.49 -12.06 8.34
CA VAL A 211 -3.49 -11.91 6.88
C VAL A 211 -2.30 -11.08 6.42
N LEU A 212 -1.96 -9.99 7.14
CA LEU A 212 -0.81 -9.15 6.82
C LEU A 212 0.51 -9.89 7.09
N LEU A 213 0.67 -10.49 8.27
CA LEU A 213 1.89 -11.21 8.62
C LEU A 213 2.18 -12.39 7.68
N LYS A 214 1.14 -13.11 7.23
CA LYS A 214 1.27 -14.17 6.22
C LYS A 214 1.70 -13.62 4.86
N ALA A 215 1.14 -12.49 4.43
CA ALA A 215 1.54 -11.82 3.20
C ALA A 215 2.99 -11.29 3.29
N GLU A 216 3.37 -10.67 4.41
CA GLU A 216 4.75 -10.23 4.65
C GLU A 216 5.73 -11.39 4.58
N ASN A 217 5.40 -12.55 5.17
CA ASN A 217 6.24 -13.74 5.11
C ASN A 217 6.48 -14.21 3.67
N VAL A 218 5.43 -14.24 2.83
CA VAL A 218 5.55 -14.56 1.41
C VAL A 218 6.55 -13.63 0.70
N VAL A 219 6.49 -12.32 1.00
CA VAL A 219 7.38 -11.32 0.39
C VAL A 219 8.83 -11.57 0.79
N LEU A 220 9.06 -11.77 2.08
CA LEU A 220 10.40 -11.99 2.63
C LEU A 220 11.02 -13.30 2.11
N GLU A 221 10.23 -14.38 2.01
CA GLU A 221 10.65 -15.66 1.43
C GLU A 221 10.97 -15.54 -0.07
N ALA A 222 10.25 -14.68 -0.79
CA ALA A 222 10.52 -14.39 -2.20
C ALA A 222 11.76 -13.49 -2.40
N GLY A 223 12.39 -12.99 -1.33
CA GLY A 223 13.52 -12.05 -1.40
C GLY A 223 13.14 -10.57 -1.46
N GLY A 224 11.84 -10.25 -1.45
CA GLY A 224 11.35 -8.88 -1.48
C GLY A 224 11.46 -8.16 -0.13
N CYS A 225 11.13 -6.87 -0.12
CA CYS A 225 11.07 -6.04 1.07
C CYS A 225 9.63 -5.70 1.46
N VAL A 226 9.42 -5.46 2.75
CA VAL A 226 8.14 -5.03 3.33
C VAL A 226 8.29 -3.60 3.84
N LEU A 227 7.34 -2.73 3.47
CA LEU A 227 7.21 -1.40 4.04
C LEU A 227 5.93 -1.32 4.85
N ARG A 228 6.04 -1.29 6.19
CA ARG A 228 4.91 -1.10 7.10
C ARG A 228 4.57 0.38 7.20
N LEU A 229 3.54 0.80 6.48
CA LEU A 229 3.10 2.19 6.46
C LEU A 229 2.22 2.51 7.67
N ALA A 230 2.45 3.68 8.26
CA ALA A 230 1.53 4.32 9.18
C ALA A 230 0.24 4.78 8.46
N GLU A 231 -0.79 5.17 9.21
CA GLU A 231 -2.07 5.52 8.61
C GLU A 231 -1.98 6.83 7.82
N ASP A 232 -2.43 6.82 6.57
CA ASP A 232 -2.36 7.97 5.66
C ASP A 232 -3.74 8.60 5.45
N ARG A 233 -4.55 8.69 6.51
CA ARG A 233 -5.95 9.10 6.34
C ARG A 233 -6.34 10.09 7.40
N GLY A 234 -6.60 11.32 6.95
CA GLY A 234 -7.96 11.89 6.76
C GLY A 234 -9.01 11.66 7.86
N ALA A 235 -8.64 11.10 9.01
CA ALA A 235 -9.55 10.78 10.10
C ALA A 235 -10.23 12.06 10.61
N HIS A 236 -9.50 13.18 10.55
CA HIS A 236 -10.06 14.52 10.76
C HIS A 236 -11.26 14.81 9.87
N THR A 237 -11.25 14.45 8.57
CA THR A 237 -12.40 14.66 7.68
C THR A 237 -13.63 13.88 8.13
N TYR A 238 -13.43 12.64 8.60
CA TYR A 238 -14.51 11.83 9.17
C TYR A 238 -15.04 12.42 10.48
N TRP A 239 -14.15 12.82 11.40
CA TRP A 239 -14.55 13.42 12.68
C TRP A 239 -15.26 14.77 12.48
N LEU A 240 -14.75 15.62 11.59
CA LEU A 240 -15.40 16.87 11.16
C LEU A 240 -16.80 16.63 10.57
N ALA A 241 -17.00 15.52 9.86
CA ALA A 241 -18.31 15.16 9.33
C ALA A 241 -19.26 14.61 10.39
N LYS A 242 -18.74 13.97 11.44
CA LYS A 242 -19.53 13.38 12.53
C LYS A 242 -19.90 14.37 13.63
N GLY A 243 -19.08 15.38 13.89
CA GLY A 243 -19.25 16.32 15.00
C GLY A 243 -18.82 15.68 16.32
N ILE A 244 -19.58 14.70 16.81
CA ILE A 244 -19.28 13.96 18.05
C ILE A 244 -18.84 12.53 17.71
N VAL A 245 -17.76 12.06 18.33
CA VAL A 245 -17.21 10.72 18.11
C VAL A 245 -17.00 10.02 19.45
N ASP A 246 -17.62 8.85 19.60
CA ASP A 246 -17.43 7.97 20.76
C ASP A 246 -16.10 7.20 20.65
N ALA A 247 -15.01 7.90 20.96
CA ALA A 247 -13.65 7.37 20.98
C ALA A 247 -12.81 8.18 21.96
N ARG A 248 -11.77 7.57 22.54
CA ARG A 248 -10.87 8.28 23.46
C ARG A 248 -9.97 9.32 22.76
N PRO A 249 -9.82 10.54 23.31
CA PRO A 249 -9.08 11.65 22.68
C PRO A 249 -7.56 11.42 22.64
N ASP A 250 -7.02 10.70 23.62
CA ASP A 250 -5.59 10.47 23.87
C ASP A 250 -5.01 9.24 23.14
N HIS A 251 -5.79 8.62 22.26
CA HIS A 251 -5.31 7.55 21.39
C HIS A 251 -4.32 8.09 20.37
N ILE A 252 -3.13 7.51 20.33
CA ILE A 252 -2.04 7.91 19.44
C ILE A 252 -2.26 7.39 18.02
N LEU A 253 -2.04 8.29 17.07
CA LEU A 253 -2.03 8.06 15.65
C LEU A 253 -0.63 8.29 15.12
N ASN A 254 -0.28 7.48 14.13
CA ASN A 254 0.96 7.61 13.39
C ASN A 254 0.58 7.90 11.96
N LEU A 255 1.20 8.93 11.39
CA LEU A 255 0.82 9.44 10.08
C LEU A 255 2.01 9.37 9.12
N ILE A 256 1.68 9.32 7.83
CA ILE A 256 2.60 9.57 6.73
C ILE A 256 1.77 10.15 5.59
N HIS A 257 2.28 11.17 4.92
CA HIS A 257 1.60 11.74 3.75
C HIS A 257 1.83 10.86 2.51
N TYR A 258 0.84 10.72 1.62
CA TYR A 258 0.97 9.90 0.40
C TYR A 258 2.21 10.19 -0.45
N GLU A 259 2.62 11.46 -0.61
CA GLU A 259 3.85 11.82 -1.33
C GLU A 259 5.11 11.28 -0.63
N ASP A 260 5.10 11.24 0.69
CA ASP A 260 6.22 10.72 1.49
C ASP A 260 6.23 9.19 1.49
N ALA A 261 5.06 8.55 1.59
CA ALA A 261 4.95 7.11 1.41
C ALA A 261 5.42 6.66 0.02
N ALA A 262 5.05 7.41 -1.02
CA ALA A 262 5.49 7.14 -2.40
C ALA A 262 7.00 7.34 -2.57
N SER A 263 7.54 8.47 -2.13
CA SER A 263 8.98 8.76 -2.27
C SER A 263 9.84 7.79 -1.44
N LEU A 264 9.40 7.39 -0.24
CA LEU A 264 10.06 6.36 0.56
C LEU A 264 10.02 5.01 -0.15
N SER A 265 8.89 4.63 -0.75
CA SER A 265 8.77 3.37 -1.51
C SER A 265 9.76 3.32 -2.67
N ILE A 266 9.87 4.42 -3.43
CA ILE A 266 10.82 4.56 -4.54
C ILE A 266 12.26 4.49 -4.02
N ALA A 267 12.57 5.19 -2.93
CA ALA A 267 13.91 5.18 -2.33
C ALA A 267 14.32 3.77 -1.88
N ILE A 268 13.42 3.01 -1.25
CA ILE A 268 13.64 1.60 -0.88
C ILE A 268 13.92 0.74 -2.13
N MET A 269 13.06 0.82 -3.15
CA MET A 269 13.21 0.01 -4.37
C MET A 269 14.54 0.31 -5.09
N LYS A 270 15.00 1.56 -5.09
CA LYS A 270 16.29 1.96 -5.69
C LYS A 270 17.49 1.36 -4.96
N LYS A 271 17.39 1.06 -3.67
CA LYS A 271 18.47 0.42 -2.90
C LYS A 271 18.63 -1.07 -3.24
N ARG A 272 17.62 -1.70 -3.84
CA ARG A 272 17.63 -3.12 -4.23
C ARG A 272 18.02 -4.05 -3.06
N LEU A 273 17.54 -3.71 -1.88
CA LEU A 273 17.71 -4.52 -0.68
C LEU A 273 16.76 -5.71 -0.72
N HIS A 274 17.13 -6.78 -0.04
CA HIS A 274 16.41 -8.05 -0.07
C HIS A 274 16.01 -8.48 1.33
N SER A 275 14.80 -9.03 1.47
CA SER A 275 14.28 -9.60 2.72
C SER A 275 14.37 -8.66 3.93
N ARG A 276 14.10 -7.35 3.73
CA ARG A 276 14.10 -6.34 4.80
C ARG A 276 12.68 -5.84 5.11
N ILE A 277 12.50 -5.40 6.36
CA ILE A 277 11.29 -4.72 6.82
C ILE A 277 11.66 -3.27 7.15
N PHE A 278 10.88 -2.35 6.63
CA PHE A 278 10.98 -0.90 6.86
C PHE A 278 9.69 -0.36 7.47
N VAL A 279 9.79 0.79 8.14
CA VAL A 279 8.64 1.52 8.69
C VAL A 279 8.51 2.87 7.98
N GLY A 280 7.30 3.21 7.55
CA GLY A 280 7.00 4.51 6.95
C GLY A 280 6.10 5.33 7.86
N CYS A 281 6.67 6.34 8.52
CA CYS A 281 5.96 7.37 9.29
C CYS A 281 6.68 8.73 9.21
N ASP A 282 5.97 9.80 9.59
CA ASP A 282 6.53 11.15 9.71
C ASP A 282 7.39 11.35 10.97
N ASN A 283 7.36 10.41 11.92
CA ASN A 283 7.98 10.46 13.26
C ASN A 283 7.37 11.52 14.20
N HIS A 284 6.16 11.99 13.91
CA HIS A 284 5.42 12.95 14.72
C HIS A 284 4.08 12.34 15.17
N PRO A 285 4.10 11.37 16.09
CA PRO A 285 2.88 10.76 16.60
C PRO A 285 2.02 11.81 17.32
N LEU A 286 0.71 11.79 17.04
CA LEU A 286 -0.25 12.71 17.63
C LEU A 286 -1.43 11.94 18.18
N SER A 287 -1.99 12.40 19.30
CA SER A 287 -3.30 11.96 19.75
C SER A 287 -4.41 12.43 18.81
N ARG A 288 -5.58 11.78 18.88
CA ARG A 288 -6.77 12.24 18.13
C ARG A 288 -7.12 13.69 18.44
N GLN A 289 -7.00 14.09 19.70
CA GLN A 289 -7.26 15.46 20.12
C GLN A 289 -6.27 16.43 19.49
N GLU A 290 -4.96 16.15 19.56
CA GLU A 290 -3.94 17.02 18.97
C GLU A 290 -4.11 17.17 17.46
N VAL A 291 -4.49 16.10 16.74
CA VAL A 291 -4.84 16.18 15.32
C VAL A 291 -5.98 17.18 15.08
N MET A 292 -7.03 17.14 15.91
CA MET A 292 -8.16 18.06 15.78
C MET A 292 -7.85 19.48 16.22
N ASP A 293 -6.95 19.66 17.19
CA ASP A 293 -6.45 20.98 17.57
C ASP A 293 -5.68 21.61 16.42
N CYS A 294 -4.86 20.83 15.69
CA CYS A 294 -4.17 21.28 14.49
C CYS A 294 -5.16 21.64 13.36
N VAL A 295 -6.18 20.80 13.14
CA VAL A 295 -7.23 21.05 12.14
C VAL A 295 -8.01 22.33 12.43
N ASN A 296 -8.33 22.58 13.70
CA ASN A 296 -9.00 23.80 14.14
C ASN A 296 -8.11 25.04 13.98
N ARG A 297 -6.81 24.92 14.34
CA ARG A 297 -5.82 26.00 14.22
C ARG A 297 -5.53 26.41 12.78
N CYS A 298 -5.52 25.45 11.84
CA CYS A 298 -5.10 25.75 10.47
C CYS A 298 -6.13 26.56 9.67
N GLY A 299 -7.39 26.63 10.11
CA GLY A 299 -8.44 27.43 9.48
C GLY A 299 -8.86 26.97 8.08
N LYS A 300 -8.36 25.82 7.59
CA LYS A 300 -8.64 25.30 6.23
C LYS A 300 -9.97 24.56 6.11
N PHE A 301 -10.64 24.28 7.24
CA PHE A 301 -11.84 23.44 7.29
C PHE A 301 -13.04 24.24 7.80
N SER A 302 -14.16 24.18 7.08
CA SER A 302 -15.39 24.93 7.43
C SER A 302 -16.31 24.19 8.39
N LYS A 303 -16.25 22.85 8.40
CA LYS A 303 -17.00 22.02 9.35
C LYS A 303 -16.41 22.17 10.74
N LYS A 304 -17.24 22.03 11.76
CA LYS A 304 -16.81 22.04 13.16
C LYS A 304 -16.91 20.65 13.75
N PHE A 305 -15.81 20.21 14.35
CA PHE A 305 -15.80 19.05 15.22
C PHE A 305 -16.16 19.51 16.64
N GLU A 306 -16.97 18.72 17.33
CA GLU A 306 -17.48 19.05 18.66
C GLU A 306 -16.61 18.41 19.73
N ALA A 307 -16.56 17.08 19.80
CA ALA A 307 -15.82 16.38 20.84
C ALA A 307 -15.57 14.89 20.57
N PHE A 308 -14.50 14.39 21.18
CA PHE A 308 -14.33 12.98 21.51
C PHE A 308 -14.95 12.73 22.89
N ILE A 309 -15.85 11.74 23.02
CA ILE A 309 -16.59 11.47 24.27
C ILE A 309 -16.29 10.10 24.89
N GLY A 310 -15.45 9.29 24.24
CA GLY A 310 -15.14 7.94 24.71
C GLY A 310 -13.96 7.93 25.69
N THR A 311 -13.85 6.84 26.47
CA THR A 311 -12.70 6.55 27.34
C THR A 311 -12.06 5.19 27.07
N ASP A 312 -12.72 4.37 26.26
CA ASP A 312 -12.36 2.97 26.06
C ASP A 312 -11.27 2.76 25.00
N GLY A 313 -10.60 1.61 25.10
CA GLY A 313 -9.59 1.14 24.16
C GLY A 313 -8.16 1.53 24.53
N PRO A 314 -7.16 1.02 23.79
CA PRO A 314 -5.75 1.26 24.10
C PRO A 314 -5.29 2.66 23.67
N LEU A 315 -4.16 3.11 24.25
CA LEU A 315 -3.46 4.33 23.85
C LEU A 315 -2.69 4.17 22.54
N TRP A 316 -2.40 2.93 22.15
CA TRP A 316 -1.61 2.56 20.97
C TRP A 316 -0.12 2.89 21.13
N LYS A 317 0.59 3.00 20.01
CA LYS A 317 2.05 2.99 19.93
C LYS A 317 2.53 4.20 19.16
N LYS A 318 3.75 4.65 19.44
CA LYS A 318 4.44 5.71 18.71
C LYS A 318 5.43 5.09 17.75
N MET A 319 5.18 5.19 16.46
CA MET A 319 6.06 4.65 15.43
C MET A 319 7.25 5.57 15.23
N ASN A 320 8.42 4.97 15.06
CA ASN A 320 9.66 5.67 14.74
C ASN A 320 10.37 4.93 13.61
N ASN A 321 10.75 5.67 12.56
CA ASN A 321 11.43 5.14 11.40
C ASN A 321 12.87 5.65 11.24
N SER A 322 13.52 6.09 12.31
CA SER A 322 14.90 6.64 12.23
C SER A 322 15.88 5.63 11.62
N LYS A 323 15.73 4.33 11.92
CA LYS A 323 16.55 3.26 11.31
C LYS A 323 16.30 3.16 9.81
N THR A 324 15.03 3.15 9.38
CA THR A 324 14.66 3.21 7.95
C THR A 324 15.25 4.45 7.26
N ARG A 325 15.14 5.65 7.87
CA ARG A 325 15.68 6.88 7.29
C ARG A 325 17.19 6.83 7.12
N GLU A 326 17.91 6.36 8.14
CA GLU A 326 19.36 6.23 8.12
C GLU A 326 19.82 5.25 7.02
N GLU A 327 19.21 4.07 6.96
CA GLU A 327 19.60 3.04 6.00
C GLU A 327 19.27 3.41 4.55
N ILE A 328 18.10 4.00 4.33
CA ILE A 328 17.65 4.38 3.00
C ILE A 328 18.26 5.72 2.56
N GLY A 329 18.65 6.59 3.50
CA GLY A 329 19.05 7.96 3.23
C GLY A 329 17.86 8.79 2.71
N TRP A 330 16.72 8.69 3.40
CA TRP A 330 15.46 9.34 3.02
C TRP A 330 14.94 10.25 4.13
N GLU A 331 14.37 11.39 3.75
CA GLU A 331 13.65 12.31 4.63
C GLU A 331 12.29 12.70 4.01
N PRO A 332 11.24 12.88 4.81
CA PRO A 332 9.93 13.30 4.32
C PRO A 332 9.95 14.75 3.86
N LYS A 333 9.18 15.04 2.82
CA LYS A 333 8.81 16.39 2.43
C LYS A 333 7.89 17.05 3.46
N TYR A 334 6.99 16.27 4.07
CA TYR A 334 6.11 16.74 5.14
C TYR A 334 6.53 16.07 6.47
N PRO A 335 7.36 16.74 7.28
CA PRO A 335 7.95 16.13 8.47
C PRO A 335 6.96 15.88 9.61
N SER A 336 5.76 16.45 9.53
CA SER A 336 4.69 16.25 10.50
C SER A 336 3.33 16.62 9.90
N PHE A 337 2.24 16.13 10.50
CA PHE A 337 0.88 16.54 10.15
C PHE A 337 0.62 18.06 10.33
N PRO A 338 1.07 18.73 11.42
CA PRO A 338 1.01 20.19 11.54
C PRO A 338 1.74 20.91 10.41
N ALA A 339 2.96 20.47 10.05
CA ALA A 339 3.73 21.06 8.96
C ALA A 339 3.01 20.91 7.61
N PHE A 340 2.39 19.76 7.34
CA PHE A 340 1.51 19.58 6.18
C PHE A 340 0.33 20.58 6.16
N LEU A 341 -0.25 20.85 7.33
CA LEU A 341 -1.30 21.86 7.46
C LEU A 341 -0.77 23.31 7.35
N GLY A 342 0.54 23.52 7.25
CA GLY A 342 1.17 24.84 7.21
C GLY A 342 1.17 25.53 8.57
N LEU A 343 1.14 24.74 9.65
CA LEU A 343 1.36 25.23 11.01
C LEU A 343 2.86 25.14 11.31
N GLU A 344 3.40 26.18 11.93
CA GLU A 344 4.70 26.12 12.60
C GLU A 344 4.51 25.46 13.97
N ASP A 345 5.52 24.71 14.42
CA ASP A 345 5.52 23.99 15.70
C ASP A 345 5.40 24.94 16.91
#